data_AF-A0A2K9NU17-F1
#
_entry.id   AF-A0A2K9NU17-F1
#
_cell.length_a   1.000
_cell.length_b   1.000
_cell.length_c   1.000
_cell.angle_alpha   90.00
_cell.angle_beta   90.00
_cell.angle_gamma   90.00
#
_symmetry.space_group_name_H-M   'P 1'
#
loop_
_entity.id
_entity.type
_entity.pdbx_description
1 polymer ?
#
loop_
_entity_poly.entity_id
_entity_poly.type
_entity_poly.pdbx_seq_one_letter_code
_entity_poly.pdbx_strand_id
1 'polypeptide(L)'
;MKTTLLILTLVLGTSLTAEARVEREGGATKVSKGSGTNIGGGNIGSEYLATWCRGQTSLLRNFRDKARLKLDNTGDYNIANKILTDGIIQALQSGNNAKDTFLHKSLTRGLTISNHLGATLGGNTERKAMAANHILNSYYDFMIETVAKNLDLNGKIPFMDADSENMDQRAARFEENFVIYASTQLDWILNTLVKEVRLGDRVQTVPVGDARSVIKVALTLSAATASDLDESLWNYRFSCAISDLQILNETLKTYDQGNKEMFEDEKQALTYTASEIKRISKTLRLQESCQ
;
A
#
# COMPACT_ATOMS: atom_id res chain seq x y z
N MET A 1 -52.12 -5.78 -15.01
CA MET A 1 -52.38 -4.48 -14.36
C MET A 1 -51.08 -3.70 -14.36
N LYS A 2 -51.06 -2.57 -15.09
CA LYS A 2 -49.96 -1.63 -15.18
C LYS A 2 -50.11 -0.63 -14.04
N THR A 3 -49.07 -0.43 -13.24
CA THR A 3 -48.99 0.73 -12.35
C THR A 3 -47.64 1.40 -12.55
N THR A 4 -47.69 2.44 -13.37
CA THR A 4 -46.69 3.49 -13.52
C THR A 4 -46.58 4.25 -12.19
N LEU A 5 -45.37 4.46 -11.68
CA LEU A 5 -45.13 5.53 -10.71
C LEU A 5 -43.96 6.40 -11.20
N LEU A 6 -44.34 7.57 -11.67
CA LEU A 6 -43.51 8.74 -11.93
C LEU A 6 -43.38 9.49 -10.60
N ILE A 7 -42.16 9.81 -10.16
CA ILE A 7 -41.92 11.00 -9.34
C ILE A 7 -40.69 11.72 -9.89
N LEU A 8 -40.91 13.00 -10.14
CA LEU A 8 -40.06 13.99 -10.78
C LEU A 8 -39.48 14.92 -9.69
N THR A 9 -38.23 15.34 -9.88
CA THR A 9 -37.59 16.61 -9.46
C THR A 9 -37.45 16.97 -7.97
N LEU A 10 -36.20 17.28 -7.56
CA LEU A 10 -35.80 18.68 -7.33
C LEU A 10 -34.28 18.87 -7.43
N VAL A 11 -33.90 19.91 -8.17
CA VAL A 11 -32.55 20.48 -8.32
C VAL A 11 -32.34 21.50 -7.22
N LEU A 12 -31.19 21.47 -6.53
CA LEU A 12 -30.59 22.64 -5.89
C LEU A 12 -29.07 22.52 -6.00
N GLY A 13 -28.49 23.42 -6.78
CA GLY A 13 -27.05 23.63 -6.85
C GLY A 13 -26.59 24.68 -5.86
N THR A 14 -25.33 24.57 -5.45
CA THR A 14 -24.50 25.71 -5.04
C THR A 14 -23.07 25.44 -5.48
N SER A 15 -22.66 26.16 -6.51
CA SER A 15 -21.27 26.35 -6.91
C SER A 15 -20.56 27.18 -5.84
N LEU A 16 -19.49 26.64 -5.23
CA LEU A 16 -18.53 27.41 -4.46
C LEU A 16 -17.28 27.57 -5.32
N THR A 17 -17.20 28.70 -6.02
CA THR A 17 -15.97 29.22 -6.60
C THR A 17 -15.11 29.76 -5.46
N ALA A 18 -14.02 29.07 -5.13
CA ALA A 18 -12.98 29.61 -4.27
C ALA A 18 -12.00 30.42 -5.15
N GLU A 19 -12.11 31.74 -5.09
CA GLU A 19 -11.11 32.66 -5.64
C GLU A 19 -9.83 32.57 -4.78
N ALA A 20 -8.79 31.96 -5.33
CA ALA A 20 -7.45 31.99 -4.73
C ALA A 20 -6.77 33.31 -5.13
N ARG A 21 -6.78 34.27 -4.22
CA ARG A 21 -5.97 35.49 -4.29
C ARG A 21 -4.52 35.13 -3.91
N VAL A 22 -3.62 35.19 -4.89
CA VAL A 22 -2.17 35.03 -4.67
C VAL A 22 -1.58 36.39 -4.35
N GLU A 23 -1.32 36.65 -3.07
CA GLU A 23 -0.38 37.67 -2.64
C GLU A 23 0.99 37.00 -2.44
N ARG A 24 1.94 37.38 -3.31
CA ARG A 24 3.36 37.07 -3.18
C ARG A 24 3.96 38.04 -2.18
N GLU A 25 4.35 37.55 -1.02
CA GLU A 25 5.40 38.17 -0.21
C GLU A 25 6.47 37.14 0.14
N GLY A 26 7.71 37.47 -0.22
CA GLY A 26 8.89 36.70 0.11
C GLY A 26 9.14 36.75 1.62
N GLY A 27 9.15 35.59 2.25
CA GLY A 27 9.51 35.43 3.65
C GLY A 27 9.71 33.95 3.91
N ALA A 28 10.83 33.60 4.55
CA ALA A 28 11.12 32.23 4.97
C ALA A 28 9.87 31.60 5.59
N THR A 29 9.40 30.51 4.99
CA THR A 29 8.23 29.76 5.43
C THR A 29 8.53 29.17 6.80
N LYS A 30 8.27 29.93 7.87
CA LYS A 30 8.01 29.35 9.18
C LYS A 30 6.82 28.44 8.98
N VAL A 31 7.01 27.15 9.23
CA VAL A 31 5.94 26.15 9.30
C VAL A 31 4.95 26.64 10.35
N SER A 32 3.94 27.38 9.92
CA SER A 32 2.85 27.80 10.78
C SER A 32 2.07 26.56 11.14
N LYS A 33 1.78 26.37 12.42
CA LYS A 33 0.89 25.34 12.98
C LYS A 33 -0.54 25.48 12.40
N GLY A 34 -0.73 25.13 11.14
CA GLY A 34 -2.04 24.89 10.54
C GLY A 34 -2.41 23.45 10.82
N SER A 35 -3.22 23.22 11.85
CA SER A 35 -3.96 21.96 12.11
C SER A 35 -3.20 20.66 11.77
N GLY A 36 -1.92 20.60 12.12
CA GLY A 36 -1.07 19.44 11.92
C GLY A 36 -1.35 18.43 13.02
N THR A 37 -1.82 17.24 12.62
CA THR A 37 -1.62 15.94 13.27
C THR A 37 -1.28 15.96 14.76
N ASN A 38 -2.12 15.32 15.60
CA ASN A 38 -1.85 14.93 16.98
C ASN A 38 -0.62 13.96 17.09
N ILE A 39 0.57 14.37 16.65
CA ILE A 39 1.81 13.57 16.64
C ILE A 39 2.76 13.98 17.78
N GLY A 40 2.41 15.00 18.57
CA GLY A 40 3.12 15.37 19.80
C GLY A 40 2.22 15.26 21.02
N GLY A 41 1.93 14.05 21.49
CA GLY A 41 1.13 13.89 22.72
C GLY A 41 0.37 12.58 22.85
N GLY A 42 1.04 11.45 22.62
CA GLY A 42 0.53 10.11 22.96
C GLY A 42 1.55 9.41 23.84
N ASN A 43 1.11 8.88 24.97
CA ASN A 43 1.93 8.41 26.10
C ASN A 43 2.65 7.06 25.83
N ILE A 44 3.30 6.93 24.68
CA ILE A 44 4.00 5.72 24.23
C ILE A 44 5.34 6.18 23.65
N GLY A 45 6.43 5.98 24.40
CA GLY A 45 7.76 6.44 23.99
C GLY A 45 8.24 5.79 22.68
N SER A 46 9.05 6.54 21.92
CA SER A 46 9.79 6.08 20.73
C SER A 46 10.47 4.72 20.94
N GLU A 47 11.03 4.50 22.14
CA GLU A 47 11.66 3.24 22.55
C GLU A 47 10.69 2.05 22.59
N TYR A 48 9.46 2.26 23.06
CA TYR A 48 8.43 1.22 23.06
C TYR A 48 8.07 0.82 21.63
N LEU A 49 7.88 1.81 20.74
CA LEU A 49 7.57 1.54 19.33
C LEU A 49 8.72 0.81 18.63
N ALA A 50 9.97 1.18 18.93
CA ALA A 50 11.14 0.50 18.40
C ALA A 50 11.22 -0.96 18.88
N THR A 51 10.97 -1.20 20.16
CA THR A 51 10.93 -2.54 20.74
C THR A 51 9.82 -3.38 20.13
N TRP A 52 8.62 -2.81 19.98
CA TRP A 52 7.49 -3.46 19.33
C TRP A 52 7.81 -3.82 17.87
N CYS A 53 8.34 -2.88 17.08
CA CYS A 53 8.71 -3.13 15.67
C CYS A 53 9.73 -4.26 15.53
N ARG A 54 10.76 -4.29 16.39
CA ARG A 54 11.76 -5.37 16.42
C ARG A 54 11.14 -6.71 16.80
N GLY A 55 10.24 -6.72 17.79
CA GLY A 55 9.49 -7.90 18.21
C GLY A 55 8.65 -8.48 17.07
N GLN A 56 7.88 -7.65 16.38
CA GLN A 56 7.07 -8.08 15.23
C GLN A 56 7.94 -8.58 14.08
N THR A 57 9.06 -7.90 13.80
CA THR A 57 10.00 -8.34 12.77
C THR A 57 10.56 -9.74 13.10
N SER A 58 10.91 -9.99 14.36
CA SER A 58 11.38 -11.31 14.80
C SER A 58 10.29 -12.38 14.69
N LEU A 59 9.05 -12.03 15.05
CA LEU A 59 7.89 -12.92 14.94
C LEU A 59 7.63 -13.29 13.48
N LEU A 60 7.58 -12.30 12.58
CA LEU A 60 7.40 -12.51 11.15
C LEU A 60 8.51 -13.40 10.57
N ARG A 61 9.79 -13.17 10.92
CA ARG A 61 10.89 -14.05 10.49
C ARG A 61 10.68 -15.49 10.92
N ASN A 62 10.30 -15.73 12.18
CA ASN A 62 10.02 -17.06 12.71
C ASN A 62 8.89 -17.77 11.92
N PHE A 63 7.78 -17.09 11.65
CA PHE A 63 6.68 -17.66 10.86
C PHE A 63 7.07 -17.94 9.41
N ARG A 64 7.86 -17.05 8.79
CA ARG A 64 8.42 -17.26 7.45
C ARG A 64 9.30 -18.51 7.41
N ASP A 65 10.17 -18.67 8.39
CA ASP A 65 11.09 -19.81 8.46
C ASP A 65 10.33 -21.13 8.73
N LYS A 66 9.30 -21.10 9.58
CA LYS A 66 8.38 -22.24 9.77
C LYS A 66 7.64 -22.61 8.48
N ALA A 67 7.16 -21.64 7.73
CA ALA A 67 6.48 -21.87 6.46
C ALA A 67 7.43 -22.50 5.42
N ARG A 68 8.68 -22.01 5.34
CA ARG A 68 9.73 -22.60 4.49
C ARG A 68 10.04 -24.04 4.88
N LEU A 69 10.28 -24.30 6.16
CA LEU A 69 10.53 -25.65 6.67
C LEU A 69 9.36 -26.60 6.35
N LYS A 70 8.12 -26.10 6.38
CA LYS A 70 6.95 -26.91 6.02
C LYS A 70 6.97 -27.30 4.53
N LEU A 71 7.34 -26.38 3.65
CA LEU A 71 7.50 -26.65 2.22
C LEU A 71 8.63 -27.64 1.95
N ASP A 72 9.79 -27.43 2.57
CA ASP A 72 10.97 -28.30 2.37
C ASP A 72 10.69 -29.75 2.78
N ASN A 73 9.88 -29.95 3.84
CA ASN A 73 9.58 -31.28 4.35
C ASN A 73 8.39 -31.96 3.67
N THR A 74 7.40 -31.22 3.17
CA THR A 74 6.12 -31.80 2.73
C THR A 74 5.59 -31.30 1.40
N GLY A 75 6.14 -30.20 0.86
CA GLY A 75 5.61 -29.54 -0.34
C GLY A 75 4.20 -28.94 -0.15
N ASP A 76 3.66 -28.93 1.07
CA ASP A 76 2.28 -28.51 1.32
C ASP A 76 2.16 -26.97 1.42
N TYR A 77 1.89 -26.35 0.27
CA TYR A 77 1.68 -24.92 0.15
C TYR A 77 0.47 -24.40 0.93
N ASN A 78 -0.58 -25.19 1.13
CA ASN A 78 -1.76 -24.73 1.86
C ASN A 78 -1.45 -24.56 3.36
N ILE A 79 -0.74 -25.53 3.96
CA ILE A 79 -0.31 -25.39 5.35
C ILE A 79 0.74 -24.28 5.48
N ALA A 80 1.69 -24.18 4.54
CA ALA A 80 2.68 -23.10 4.56
C ALA A 80 2.02 -21.71 4.48
N ASN A 81 1.00 -21.54 3.63
CA ASN A 81 0.21 -20.30 3.56
C ASN A 81 -0.51 -20.00 4.87
N LYS A 82 -1.13 -21.01 5.49
CA LYS A 82 -1.77 -20.85 6.80
C LYS A 82 -0.77 -20.38 7.85
N ILE A 83 0.44 -20.94 7.90
CA ILE A 83 1.50 -20.51 8.82
C ILE A 83 1.84 -19.03 8.59
N LEU A 84 1.98 -18.58 7.33
CA LEU A 84 2.22 -17.16 7.02
C LEU A 84 1.03 -16.29 7.45
N THR A 85 -0.21 -16.67 7.16
CA THR A 85 -1.37 -15.89 7.58
C THR A 85 -1.47 -15.79 9.11
N ASP A 86 -1.24 -16.89 9.82
CA ASP A 86 -1.24 -16.94 11.29
C ASP A 86 -0.16 -16.02 11.88
N GLY A 87 1.01 -15.92 11.22
CA GLY A 87 2.06 -15.01 11.63
C GLY A 87 1.67 -13.53 11.53
N ILE A 88 0.96 -13.14 10.47
CA ILE A 88 0.41 -11.78 10.32
C ILE A 88 -0.61 -11.50 11.42
N ILE A 89 -1.52 -12.44 11.68
CA ILE A 89 -2.57 -12.30 12.70
C ILE A 89 -1.95 -12.15 14.10
N GLN A 90 -0.98 -13.00 14.45
CA GLN A 90 -0.30 -12.90 15.75
C GLN A 90 0.47 -11.60 15.90
N ALA A 91 1.10 -11.11 14.81
CA ALA A 91 1.78 -9.83 14.84
C ALA A 91 0.82 -8.66 15.12
N LEU A 92 -0.37 -8.67 14.49
CA LEU A 92 -1.41 -7.64 14.71
C LEU A 92 -1.97 -7.63 16.14
N GLN A 93 -2.17 -8.80 16.74
CA GLN A 93 -2.76 -8.92 18.08
C GLN A 93 -1.91 -8.31 19.20
N SER A 94 -0.62 -8.12 18.95
CA SER A 94 0.35 -7.74 19.97
C SER A 94 0.53 -6.22 20.17
N GLY A 95 -0.29 -5.36 19.52
CA GLY A 95 0.04 -3.93 19.38
C GLY A 95 -1.09 -2.91 19.35
N ASN A 96 -2.00 -2.88 20.33
CA ASN A 96 -3.07 -1.86 20.40
C ASN A 96 -2.54 -0.40 20.35
N ASN A 97 -1.32 -0.18 20.84
CA ASN A 97 -0.65 1.10 20.94
C ASN A 97 0.26 1.41 19.74
N ALA A 98 0.44 0.47 18.81
CA ALA A 98 1.33 0.62 17.65
C ALA A 98 0.56 0.86 16.34
N LYS A 99 -0.74 1.17 16.42
CA LYS A 99 -1.63 1.35 15.27
C LYS A 99 -1.15 2.40 14.28
N ASP A 100 -0.43 3.40 14.78
CA ASP A 100 0.09 4.49 13.97
C ASP A 100 1.39 4.12 13.21
N THR A 101 2.02 2.98 13.50
CA THR A 101 3.24 2.54 12.78
C THR A 101 2.91 2.07 11.36
N PHE A 102 3.85 2.25 10.43
CA PHE A 102 3.66 1.76 9.06
C PHE A 102 3.69 0.24 8.99
N LEU A 103 4.41 -0.43 9.89
CA LEU A 103 4.39 -1.88 10.04
C LEU A 103 3.00 -2.39 10.43
N HIS A 104 2.32 -1.74 11.36
CA HIS A 104 0.95 -2.12 11.72
C HIS A 104 -0.02 -1.96 10.53
N LYS A 105 0.04 -0.82 9.83
CA LYS A 105 -0.73 -0.60 8.58
C LYS A 105 -0.42 -1.69 7.55
N SER A 106 0.86 -2.04 7.38
CA SER A 106 1.32 -3.05 6.42
C SER A 106 0.88 -4.46 6.78
N LEU A 107 0.86 -4.82 8.07
CA LEU A 107 0.31 -6.07 8.57
C LEU A 107 -1.18 -6.19 8.27
N THR A 108 -1.95 -5.12 8.48
CA THR A 108 -3.39 -5.09 8.17
C THR A 108 -3.61 -5.31 6.68
N ARG A 109 -2.83 -4.63 5.83
CA ARG A 109 -2.84 -4.83 4.36
C ARG A 109 -2.43 -6.26 3.98
N GLY A 110 -1.44 -6.84 4.65
CA GLY A 110 -1.01 -8.22 4.45
C GLY A 110 -2.11 -9.24 4.74
N LEU A 111 -2.92 -9.00 5.77
CA LEU A 111 -4.09 -9.83 6.07
C LEU A 111 -5.16 -9.71 4.97
N THR A 112 -5.43 -8.48 4.49
CA THR A 112 -6.33 -8.26 3.35
C THR A 112 -5.83 -8.95 2.08
N ILE A 113 -4.53 -8.87 1.78
CA ILE A 113 -3.89 -9.57 0.66
C ILE A 113 -4.07 -11.09 0.81
N SER A 114 -3.76 -11.65 1.98
CA SER A 114 -3.95 -13.07 2.28
C SER A 114 -5.39 -13.53 2.01
N ASN A 115 -6.37 -12.72 2.40
CA ASN A 115 -7.79 -13.01 2.16
C ASN A 115 -8.15 -12.96 0.67
N HIS A 116 -7.65 -11.96 -0.07
CA HIS A 116 -7.87 -11.87 -1.52
C HIS A 116 -7.27 -13.03 -2.31
N LEU A 117 -6.11 -13.52 -1.87
CA LEU A 117 -5.45 -14.69 -2.45
C LEU A 117 -6.16 -16.00 -2.08
N GLY A 118 -7.13 -15.96 -1.15
CA GLY A 118 -7.75 -17.17 -0.61
C GLY A 118 -6.74 -18.10 0.04
N ALA A 119 -5.65 -17.55 0.61
CA ALA A 119 -4.46 -18.32 0.98
C ALA A 119 -4.72 -19.44 2.01
N THR A 120 -5.79 -19.32 2.80
CA THR A 120 -6.21 -20.27 3.82
C THR A 120 -7.44 -21.10 3.44
N LEU A 121 -8.00 -20.89 2.24
CA LEU A 121 -9.20 -21.60 1.79
C LEU A 121 -8.85 -23.05 1.39
N GLY A 122 -9.66 -24.00 1.87
CA GLY A 122 -9.60 -25.39 1.41
C GLY A 122 -10.01 -25.48 -0.06
N GLY A 123 -9.32 -26.31 -0.85
CA GLY A 123 -9.65 -26.54 -2.27
C GLY A 123 -8.90 -25.66 -3.28
N ASN A 124 -7.87 -24.92 -2.85
CA ASN A 124 -6.96 -24.29 -3.80
C ASN A 124 -6.22 -25.34 -4.62
N THR A 125 -6.18 -25.14 -5.94
CA THR A 125 -5.25 -25.87 -6.81
C THR A 125 -3.82 -25.62 -6.33
N GLU A 126 -2.93 -26.60 -6.46
CA GLU A 126 -1.52 -26.48 -6.08
C GLU A 126 -0.86 -25.22 -6.66
N ARG A 127 -1.11 -24.90 -7.93
CA ARG A 127 -0.60 -23.69 -8.59
C ARG A 127 -1.03 -22.39 -7.90
N LYS A 128 -2.30 -22.30 -7.46
CA LYS A 128 -2.81 -21.13 -6.72
C LYS A 128 -2.18 -21.06 -5.34
N ALA A 129 -2.06 -22.19 -4.65
CA ALA A 129 -1.43 -22.24 -3.33
C ALA A 129 0.05 -21.82 -3.39
N MET A 130 0.79 -22.28 -4.41
CA MET A 130 2.17 -21.88 -4.68
C MET A 130 2.30 -20.38 -5.00
N ALA A 131 1.41 -19.83 -5.84
CA ALA A 131 1.42 -18.40 -6.14
C ALA A 131 1.13 -17.57 -4.88
N ALA A 132 0.11 -17.92 -4.10
CA ALA A 132 -0.21 -17.25 -2.85
C ALA A 132 0.97 -17.30 -1.86
N ASN A 133 1.66 -18.45 -1.79
CA ASN A 133 2.83 -18.61 -0.94
C ASN A 133 3.98 -17.70 -1.35
N HIS A 134 4.28 -17.63 -2.64
CA HIS A 134 5.30 -16.73 -3.17
C HIS A 134 4.96 -15.28 -2.81
N ILE A 135 3.72 -14.85 -3.06
CA ILE A 135 3.27 -13.48 -2.80
C ILE A 135 3.37 -13.14 -1.31
N LEU A 136 2.88 -14.02 -0.42
CA LEU A 136 2.95 -13.78 1.03
C LEU A 136 4.39 -13.74 1.53
N ASN A 137 5.26 -14.64 1.08
CA ASN A 137 6.68 -14.60 1.45
C ASN A 137 7.36 -13.30 0.99
N SER A 138 7.14 -12.89 -0.26
CA SER A 138 7.68 -11.63 -0.77
C SER A 138 7.12 -10.42 -0.04
N TYR A 139 5.87 -10.47 0.44
CA TYR A 139 5.29 -9.40 1.25
C TYR A 139 5.85 -9.37 2.67
N TYR A 140 6.21 -10.52 3.25
CA TYR A 140 6.97 -10.59 4.50
C TYR A 140 8.31 -9.87 4.38
N ASP A 141 9.04 -10.11 3.29
CA ASP A 141 10.32 -9.43 3.05
C ASP A 141 10.14 -7.92 2.92
N PHE A 142 9.08 -7.47 2.24
CA PHE A 142 8.71 -6.06 2.17
C PHE A 142 8.41 -5.47 3.57
N MET A 143 7.56 -6.13 4.37
CA MET A 143 7.23 -5.67 5.73
C MET A 143 8.46 -5.58 6.64
N ILE A 144 9.35 -6.57 6.56
CA ILE A 144 10.52 -6.65 7.44
C ILE A 144 11.60 -5.66 7.02
N GLU A 145 12.01 -5.67 5.75
CA GLU A 145 13.19 -4.91 5.31
C GLU A 145 12.83 -3.50 4.85
N THR A 146 11.68 -3.30 4.19
CA THR A 146 11.28 -1.97 3.70
C THR A 146 10.52 -1.20 4.77
N VAL A 147 9.50 -1.81 5.37
CA VAL A 147 8.60 -1.08 6.28
C VAL A 147 9.21 -0.96 7.67
N ALA A 148 9.41 -2.07 8.37
CA ALA A 148 9.85 -2.05 9.77
C ALA A 148 11.24 -1.43 9.92
N LYS A 149 12.19 -1.88 9.11
CA LYS A 149 13.59 -1.45 9.21
C LYS A 149 13.82 -0.06 8.64
N ASN A 150 13.46 0.18 7.38
CA ASN A 150 13.84 1.44 6.72
C ASN A 150 12.89 2.58 7.04
N LEU A 151 11.58 2.33 7.08
CA LEU A 151 10.61 3.39 7.32
C LEU A 151 10.35 3.65 8.81
N ASP A 152 9.96 2.63 9.59
CA ASP A 152 9.63 2.82 11.01
C ASP A 152 10.89 3.05 11.86
N LEU A 153 11.79 2.06 11.93
CA LEU A 153 12.96 2.09 12.83
C LEU A 153 13.99 3.16 12.45
N ASN A 154 14.21 3.40 11.16
CA ASN A 154 15.24 4.32 10.66
C ASN A 154 14.67 5.67 10.18
N GLY A 155 13.35 5.85 10.15
CA GLY A 155 12.68 7.07 9.69
C GLY A 155 11.74 7.63 10.76
N LYS A 156 10.54 7.05 10.87
CA LYS A 156 9.43 7.55 11.68
C LYS A 156 9.78 7.66 13.16
N ILE A 157 10.32 6.60 13.76
CA ILE A 157 10.60 6.56 15.20
C ILE A 157 11.68 7.59 15.57
N PRO A 158 12.83 7.69 14.85
CA PRO A 158 13.80 8.76 15.07
C PRO A 158 13.24 10.17 14.86
N PHE A 159 12.25 10.35 13.98
CA PHE A 159 11.57 11.62 13.80
C PHE A 159 10.67 11.96 15.01
N MET A 160 9.94 10.98 15.55
CA MET A 160 9.13 11.17 16.76
C MET A 160 9.97 11.47 18.01
N ASP A 161 11.22 11.00 18.04
CA ASP A 161 12.18 11.20 19.13
C ASP A 161 13.00 12.50 18.98
N ALA A 162 12.78 13.26 17.91
CA ALA A 162 13.57 14.45 17.62
C ALA A 162 13.29 15.57 18.64
N ASP A 163 14.36 16.18 19.15
CA ASP A 163 14.27 17.45 19.85
C ASP A 163 13.89 18.60 18.90
N SER A 164 13.58 19.77 19.47
CA SER A 164 13.19 20.94 18.68
C SER A 164 14.30 21.45 17.76
N GLU A 165 15.57 21.19 18.08
CA GLU A 165 16.73 21.68 17.31
C GLU A 165 16.97 20.85 16.05
N ASN A 166 16.64 19.55 16.08
CA ASN A 166 16.85 18.62 14.97
C ASN A 166 15.57 18.27 14.19
N MET A 167 14.42 18.82 14.58
CA MET A 167 13.10 18.45 14.03
C MET A 167 13.04 18.57 12.50
N ASP A 168 13.50 19.70 11.93
CA ASP A 168 13.43 19.94 10.48
C ASP A 168 14.29 18.96 9.68
N GLN A 169 15.52 18.69 10.16
CA GLN A 169 16.42 17.73 9.52
C GLN A 169 15.85 16.30 9.59
N ARG A 170 15.26 15.93 10.73
CA ARG A 170 14.65 14.61 10.93
C ARG A 170 13.37 14.44 10.11
N ALA A 171 12.56 15.49 9.99
CA ALA A 171 11.38 15.52 9.14
C ALA A 171 11.77 15.30 7.67
N ALA A 172 12.75 16.05 7.16
CA ALA A 172 13.22 15.90 5.78
C ALA A 172 13.73 14.47 5.50
N ARG A 173 14.54 13.90 6.40
CA ARG A 173 15.04 12.53 6.26
C ARG A 173 13.93 11.48 6.33
N PHE A 174 12.92 11.69 7.19
CA PHE A 174 11.75 10.83 7.25
C PHE A 174 10.99 10.86 5.91
N GLU A 175 10.75 12.06 5.36
CA GLU A 175 10.05 12.21 4.09
C GLU A 175 10.82 11.61 2.91
N GLU A 176 12.15 11.73 2.86
CA GLU A 176 12.97 11.04 1.85
C GLU A 176 12.79 9.51 1.91
N ASN A 177 12.86 8.94 3.12
CA ASN A 177 12.61 7.50 3.33
C ASN A 177 11.17 7.12 2.98
N PHE A 178 10.22 8.00 3.24
CA PHE A 178 8.80 7.80 2.98
C PHE A 178 8.51 7.75 1.46
N VAL A 179 9.11 8.62 0.66
CA VAL A 179 9.01 8.58 -0.82
C VAL A 179 9.58 7.29 -1.39
N ILE A 180 10.73 6.85 -0.86
CA ILE A 180 11.34 5.57 -1.26
C ILE A 180 10.39 4.41 -0.92
N TYR A 181 9.77 4.43 0.26
CA TYR A 181 8.76 3.45 0.66
C TYR A 181 7.56 3.44 -0.29
N ALA A 182 6.96 4.60 -0.58
CA ALA A 182 5.77 4.69 -1.41
C ALA A 182 6.01 4.16 -2.83
N SER A 183 7.14 4.54 -3.44
CA SER A 183 7.55 3.99 -4.75
C SER A 183 7.85 2.49 -4.69
N THR A 184 8.56 2.03 -3.64
CA THR A 184 8.87 0.61 -3.45
C THR A 184 7.60 -0.23 -3.27
N GLN A 185 6.54 0.29 -2.63
CA GLN A 185 5.26 -0.40 -2.49
C GLN A 185 4.59 -0.66 -3.85
N LEU A 186 4.64 0.32 -4.76
CA LEU A 186 4.13 0.17 -6.13
C LEU A 186 5.01 -0.76 -6.96
N ASP A 187 6.33 -0.60 -6.87
CA ASP A 187 7.28 -1.46 -7.59
C ASP A 187 7.22 -2.91 -7.12
N TRP A 188 6.92 -3.15 -5.86
CA TRP A 188 6.74 -4.49 -5.32
C TRP A 188 5.62 -5.24 -6.06
N ILE A 189 4.53 -4.56 -6.45
CA ILE A 189 3.46 -5.14 -7.27
C ILE A 189 4.02 -5.60 -8.61
N LEU A 190 4.74 -4.72 -9.30
CA LEU A 190 5.30 -5.01 -10.64
C LEU A 190 6.34 -6.13 -10.58
N ASN A 191 7.22 -6.11 -9.59
CA ASN A 191 8.34 -7.03 -9.48
C ASN A 191 7.94 -8.42 -8.95
N THR A 192 6.86 -8.50 -8.16
CA THR A 192 6.43 -9.76 -7.52
C THR A 192 5.27 -10.41 -8.27
N LEU A 193 4.32 -9.60 -8.77
CA LEU A 193 3.03 -10.10 -9.26
C LEU A 193 2.95 -10.15 -10.78
N VAL A 194 3.90 -9.54 -11.49
CA VAL A 194 3.85 -9.38 -12.93
C VAL A 194 5.17 -9.83 -13.55
N LYS A 195 5.08 -10.45 -14.74
CA LYS A 195 6.23 -10.75 -15.60
C LYS A 195 5.98 -10.16 -16.98
N GLU A 196 7.00 -9.57 -17.56
CA GLU A 196 7.00 -9.17 -18.97
C GLU A 196 7.60 -10.32 -19.80
N VAL A 197 6.84 -10.88 -20.73
CA VAL A 197 7.29 -11.95 -21.64
C VAL A 197 7.38 -11.39 -23.05
N ARG A 198 8.54 -11.55 -23.70
CA ARG A 198 8.71 -11.20 -25.12
C ARG A 198 8.26 -12.36 -26.00
N LEU A 199 7.34 -12.06 -26.92
CA LEU A 199 6.87 -12.96 -27.97
C LEU A 199 7.14 -12.28 -29.33
N GLY A 200 8.33 -12.55 -29.89
CA GLY A 200 8.86 -11.77 -31.02
C GLY A 200 9.11 -10.33 -30.60
N ASP A 201 8.57 -9.38 -31.38
CA ASP A 201 8.70 -7.94 -31.13
C ASP A 201 7.69 -7.40 -30.10
N ARG A 202 6.78 -8.24 -29.60
CA ARG A 202 5.73 -7.83 -28.65
C ARG A 202 6.11 -8.20 -27.23
N VAL A 203 6.03 -7.22 -26.32
CA VAL A 203 6.10 -7.45 -24.87
C VAL A 203 4.69 -7.69 -24.35
N GLN A 204 4.47 -8.81 -23.65
CA GLN A 204 3.20 -9.13 -23.00
C GLN A 204 3.35 -9.17 -21.49
N THR A 205 2.42 -8.53 -20.80
CA THR A 205 2.29 -8.57 -19.35
C THR A 205 1.54 -9.84 -18.93
N VAL A 206 2.15 -10.68 -18.13
CA VAL A 206 1.54 -11.92 -17.60
C VAL A 206 1.59 -11.94 -16.07
N PRO A 207 0.56 -12.48 -15.39
CA PRO A 207 0.53 -12.49 -13.93
C PRO A 207 1.37 -13.63 -13.35
N VAL A 208 1.92 -13.42 -12.16
CA VAL A 208 2.41 -14.50 -11.30
C VAL A 208 1.21 -15.08 -10.55
N GLY A 209 0.77 -16.26 -11.00
CA GLY A 209 -0.49 -16.86 -10.53
C GLY A 209 -1.63 -16.55 -11.49
N ASP A 210 -2.66 -15.85 -11.00
CA ASP A 210 -3.83 -15.45 -11.77
C ASP A 210 -4.01 -13.92 -11.79
N ALA A 211 -4.56 -13.39 -12.89
CA ALA A 211 -4.69 -11.95 -13.11
C ALA A 211 -5.59 -11.29 -12.05
N ARG A 212 -6.64 -11.98 -11.61
CA ARG A 212 -7.56 -11.48 -10.60
C ARG A 212 -6.88 -11.24 -9.26
N SER A 213 -6.03 -12.16 -8.82
CA SER A 213 -5.19 -11.98 -7.63
C SER A 213 -4.32 -10.73 -7.73
N VAL A 214 -3.67 -10.50 -8.89
CA VAL A 214 -2.86 -9.29 -9.12
C VAL A 214 -3.71 -8.02 -9.01
N ILE A 215 -4.87 -7.99 -9.65
CA ILE A 215 -5.80 -6.84 -9.63
C ILE A 215 -6.27 -6.55 -8.20
N LYS A 216 -6.60 -7.57 -7.42
CA LYS A 216 -7.00 -7.43 -6.01
C LYS A 216 -5.88 -6.86 -5.13
N VAL A 217 -4.66 -7.35 -5.31
CA VAL A 217 -3.51 -6.84 -4.55
C VAL A 217 -3.18 -5.41 -4.97
N ALA A 218 -3.25 -5.11 -6.27
CA ALA A 218 -3.09 -3.77 -6.80
C ALA A 218 -4.15 -2.80 -6.27
N LEU A 219 -5.41 -3.23 -6.14
CA LEU A 219 -6.47 -2.45 -5.51
C LEU A 219 -6.12 -2.12 -4.06
N THR A 220 -5.71 -3.09 -3.25
CA THR A 220 -5.33 -2.85 -1.85
C THR A 220 -4.15 -1.89 -1.74
N LEU A 221 -3.09 -2.12 -2.52
CA LEU A 221 -1.86 -1.35 -2.40
C LEU A 221 -1.91 0.02 -3.07
N SER A 222 -2.69 0.21 -4.13
CA SER A 222 -2.92 1.55 -4.73
C SER A 222 -3.66 2.48 -3.77
N ALA A 223 -4.78 2.02 -3.18
CA ALA A 223 -5.52 2.77 -2.17
C ALA A 223 -4.64 3.09 -0.95
N ALA A 224 -3.90 2.09 -0.47
CA ALA A 224 -2.97 2.26 0.63
C ALA A 224 -1.90 3.32 0.33
N THR A 225 -1.27 3.26 -0.85
CA THR A 225 -0.23 4.21 -1.25
C THR A 225 -0.80 5.62 -1.36
N ALA A 226 -2.00 5.79 -1.92
CA ALA A 226 -2.66 7.09 -1.99
C ALA A 226 -2.92 7.66 -0.59
N SER A 227 -3.48 6.84 0.31
CA SER A 227 -3.75 7.25 1.70
C SER A 227 -2.46 7.60 2.45
N ASP A 228 -1.39 6.83 2.27
CA ASP A 228 -0.12 7.13 2.93
C ASP A 228 0.48 8.44 2.40
N LEU A 229 0.46 8.66 1.08
CA LEU A 229 0.97 9.89 0.46
C LEU A 229 0.17 11.13 0.88
N ASP A 230 -1.12 11.00 1.14
CA ASP A 230 -1.98 12.08 1.63
C ASP A 230 -1.60 12.50 3.07
N GLU A 231 -1.13 11.55 3.88
CA GLU A 231 -0.65 11.75 5.25
C GLU A 231 0.81 12.27 5.34
N SER A 232 1.54 12.37 4.21
CA SER A 232 2.92 12.88 4.17
C SER A 232 2.99 14.38 4.47
N LEU A 233 4.09 14.83 5.09
CA LEU A 233 4.39 16.27 5.27
C LEU A 233 4.60 16.97 3.92
N TRP A 234 4.89 16.22 2.86
CA TRP A 234 5.09 16.68 1.50
C TRP A 234 3.93 16.33 0.56
N ASN A 235 2.74 16.02 1.08
CA ASN A 235 1.57 15.59 0.29
C ASN A 235 1.29 16.46 -0.95
N TYR A 236 1.45 17.79 -0.86
CA TYR A 236 1.26 18.72 -1.98
C TYR A 236 2.13 18.39 -3.20
N ARG A 237 3.35 17.88 -2.99
CA ARG A 237 4.29 17.46 -4.05
C ARG A 237 3.81 16.20 -4.78
N PHE A 238 2.97 15.41 -4.13
CA PHE A 238 2.47 14.12 -4.62
C PHE A 238 1.01 14.17 -5.07
N SER A 239 0.39 15.36 -5.11
CA SER A 239 -1.04 15.52 -5.43
C SER A 239 -1.46 14.84 -6.74
N CYS A 240 -0.65 14.93 -7.81
CA CYS A 240 -0.95 14.24 -9.07
C CYS A 240 -0.85 12.72 -8.93
N ALA A 241 0.17 12.22 -8.24
CA ALA A 241 0.32 10.78 -8.00
C ALA A 241 -0.79 10.23 -7.09
N ILE A 242 -1.23 10.98 -6.07
CA ILE A 242 -2.38 10.64 -5.22
C ILE A 242 -3.63 10.55 -6.08
N SER A 243 -3.90 11.55 -6.91
CA SER A 243 -5.07 11.56 -7.81
C SER A 243 -5.04 10.38 -8.79
N ASP A 244 -3.89 10.13 -9.43
CA ASP A 244 -3.70 9.00 -10.33
C ASP A 244 -3.94 7.64 -9.63
N LEU A 245 -3.45 7.47 -8.40
CA LEU A 245 -3.68 6.26 -7.62
C LEU A 245 -5.15 6.08 -7.22
N GLN A 246 -5.85 7.17 -6.90
CA GLN A 246 -7.29 7.14 -6.61
C GLN A 246 -8.09 6.78 -7.86
N ILE A 247 -7.75 7.35 -9.02
CA ILE A 247 -8.37 7.01 -10.31
C ILE A 247 -8.14 5.53 -10.65
N LEU A 248 -6.90 5.06 -10.52
CA LEU A 248 -6.57 3.65 -10.71
C LEU A 248 -7.39 2.77 -9.75
N ASN A 249 -7.47 3.14 -8.46
CA ASN A 249 -8.19 2.36 -7.48
C ASN A 249 -9.68 2.22 -7.81
N GLU A 250 -10.37 3.34 -8.10
CA GLU A 250 -11.78 3.31 -8.46
C GLU A 250 -12.01 2.55 -9.78
N THR A 251 -11.11 2.71 -10.76
CA THR A 251 -11.14 1.93 -12.02
C THR A 251 -11.12 0.42 -11.75
N LEU A 252 -10.17 -0.06 -10.93
CA LEU A 252 -10.05 -1.49 -10.61
C LEU A 252 -11.22 -2.00 -9.77
N LYS A 253 -11.74 -1.16 -8.86
CA LYS A 253 -12.89 -1.48 -8.02
C LYS A 253 -14.17 -1.62 -8.84
N THR A 254 -14.42 -0.71 -9.77
CA THR A 254 -15.54 -0.78 -10.71
C THR A 254 -15.46 -2.06 -11.56
N TYR A 255 -14.27 -2.40 -12.06
CA TYR A 255 -14.06 -3.65 -12.77
C TYR A 255 -14.33 -4.89 -11.91
N ASP A 256 -13.82 -4.92 -10.68
CA ASP A 256 -14.00 -6.04 -9.75
C ASP A 256 -15.46 -6.23 -9.32
N GLN A 257 -16.27 -5.17 -9.36
CA GLN A 257 -17.73 -5.21 -9.15
C GLN A 257 -18.49 -5.75 -10.37
N GLY A 258 -17.80 -6.06 -11.48
CA GLY A 258 -18.36 -6.67 -12.68
C GLY A 258 -18.65 -5.70 -13.82
N ASN A 259 -18.33 -4.42 -13.70
CA ASN A 259 -18.44 -3.48 -14.82
C ASN A 259 -17.29 -3.72 -15.81
N LYS A 260 -17.65 -4.09 -17.05
CA LYS A 260 -16.71 -4.40 -18.14
C LYS A 260 -16.60 -3.31 -19.21
N GLU A 261 -17.13 -2.12 -18.97
CA GLU A 261 -17.10 -1.00 -19.93
C GLU A 261 -15.67 -0.62 -20.32
N MET A 262 -14.73 -0.67 -19.37
CA MET A 262 -13.34 -0.27 -19.60
C MET A 262 -12.42 -1.44 -20.00
N PHE A 263 -12.74 -2.67 -19.56
CA PHE A 263 -11.93 -3.86 -19.82
C PHE A 263 -12.82 -5.03 -20.21
N GLU A 264 -12.59 -5.58 -21.39
CA GLU A 264 -13.35 -6.75 -21.88
C GLU A 264 -12.99 -8.02 -21.09
N ASP A 265 -11.72 -8.13 -20.67
CA ASP A 265 -11.17 -9.29 -19.99
C ASP A 265 -10.09 -8.93 -18.93
N GLU A 266 -9.69 -9.93 -18.14
CA GLU A 266 -8.69 -9.76 -17.07
C GLU A 266 -7.30 -9.43 -17.60
N LYS A 267 -7.00 -9.79 -18.86
CA LYS A 267 -5.69 -9.53 -19.48
C LYS A 267 -5.54 -8.05 -19.80
N GLN A 268 -6.60 -7.42 -20.33
CA GLN A 268 -6.65 -5.98 -20.55
C GLN A 268 -6.54 -5.23 -19.22
N ALA A 269 -7.32 -5.63 -18.21
CA ALA A 269 -7.28 -5.03 -16.88
C ALA A 269 -5.89 -5.15 -16.23
N LEU A 270 -5.24 -6.32 -16.31
CA LEU A 270 -3.87 -6.53 -15.81
C LEU A 270 -2.86 -5.63 -16.53
N THR A 271 -2.93 -5.56 -17.86
CA THR A 271 -1.99 -4.77 -18.67
C THR A 271 -2.12 -3.28 -18.35
N TYR A 272 -3.36 -2.78 -18.25
CA TYR A 272 -3.65 -1.42 -17.81
C TYR A 272 -3.10 -1.17 -16.40
N THR A 273 -3.40 -2.05 -15.45
CA THR A 273 -2.94 -1.94 -14.06
C THR A 273 -1.42 -1.84 -13.97
N ALA A 274 -0.70 -2.74 -14.64
CA ALA A 274 0.76 -2.73 -14.63
C ALA A 274 1.33 -1.47 -15.28
N SER A 275 0.73 -1.00 -16.38
CA SER A 275 1.13 0.24 -17.06
C SER A 275 0.95 1.46 -16.17
N GLU A 276 -0.22 1.61 -15.54
CA GLU A 276 -0.51 2.75 -14.67
C GLU A 276 0.37 2.75 -13.42
N ILE A 277 0.55 1.61 -12.75
CA ILE A 277 1.46 1.52 -11.60
C ILE A 277 2.90 1.90 -12.00
N LYS A 278 3.37 1.45 -13.18
CA LYS A 278 4.70 1.80 -13.70
C LYS A 278 4.83 3.29 -13.99
N ARG A 279 3.81 3.91 -14.59
CA ARG A 279 3.74 5.35 -14.85
C ARG A 279 3.79 6.14 -13.55
N ILE A 280 2.90 5.82 -12.60
CA ILE A 280 2.78 6.51 -11.32
C ILE A 280 4.06 6.36 -10.49
N SER A 281 4.62 5.15 -10.40
CA SER A 281 5.88 4.90 -9.68
C SER A 281 7.03 5.76 -10.24
N LYS A 282 7.11 5.87 -11.58
CA LYS A 282 8.10 6.75 -12.22
C LYS A 282 7.90 8.22 -11.84
N THR A 283 6.65 8.69 -11.84
CA THR A 283 6.31 10.07 -11.45
C THR A 283 6.67 10.37 -10.00
N LEU A 284 6.38 9.45 -9.07
CA LEU A 284 6.73 9.60 -7.65
C LEU A 284 8.24 9.78 -7.41
N ARG A 285 9.08 9.05 -8.17
CA ARG A 285 10.54 9.13 -8.05
C ARG A 285 11.13 10.47 -8.50
N LEU A 286 10.41 11.23 -9.33
CA LEU A 286 10.85 12.56 -9.75
C LEU A 286 10.64 13.62 -8.65
N GLN A 287 10.02 13.26 -7.51
CA GLN A 287 9.76 14.12 -6.35
C GLN A 287 8.91 15.37 -6.63
N GLU A 288 8.44 15.53 -7.87
CA GLU A 288 7.53 16.57 -8.33
C GLU A 288 6.51 15.89 -9.25
N SER A 289 5.38 15.43 -8.68
CA SER A 289 4.42 14.62 -9.45
C SER A 289 3.63 15.40 -10.50
N CYS A 290 3.70 16.73 -10.47
CA CYS A 290 2.91 17.64 -11.29
C CYS A 290 3.75 18.60 -12.16
N GLN A 291 5.03 18.32 -12.39
CA GLN A 291 5.87 19.08 -13.33
C GLN A 291 6.01 18.39 -14.68
#